data_AF-A0A8J8AC05-F1
#
_entry.id   AF-A0A8J8AC05-F1
#
_cell.length_a   1.000
_cell.length_b   1.000
_cell.length_c   1.000
_cell.angle_alpha   90.00
_cell.angle_beta   90.00
_cell.angle_gamma   90.00
#
_symmetry.space_group_name_H-M   'P 1'
#
loop_
_entity.id
_entity.type
_entity.pdbx_description
1 polymer ?
#
loop_
_entity_poly.entity_id
_entity_poly.type
_entity_poly.pdbx_seq_one_letter_code
_entity_poly.pdbx_strand_id
1 'polypeptide(L)'
;MHDRVITLTIKQAKKTTIVLLLIAFLLLFVHFSYVRSGIYIIGVSMLWLVLSIRALDILKQNSHQILEQSRIHLEIKLFRPLYLVLLLILVSPLFSPLASGYLLTDMEHRSREELYNTTLNLVPPNLTDYEKAEVIFEYVHATMKNTYFSDISIPLIGSVALYHSKHYGWFICMRIENYSVVDIIGSKKCGACREYAMLFMRMAEYANLTVRMVHNLGEDHSWDEVLINGTWIVVDPSAGIFNASPSIYEDKWGKALSYVYAIYPNGSKVDITSRYTKTATLNINVVDTNKNPLPNIKVYVLSHNYFKDGRFTGLICKTDYNGKCTIELGGGAYTLVAKSDGIIPLYAEKYVVLNENKTYHKTIMVSRNVLHMSYPTWIGTIIKGCVSILVWLSLIFLNEISKIKFAQN
;
A
#
# COMPACT_ATOMS: atom_id res chain seq x y z
N MET A 1 46.79 -34.83 21.82
CA MET A 1 45.70 -35.24 20.90
C MET A 1 44.37 -34.58 21.26
N HIS A 2 44.05 -34.46 22.54
CA HIS A 2 42.80 -33.87 23.03
C HIS A 2 42.57 -32.40 22.59
N ASP A 3 43.57 -31.52 22.69
CA ASP A 3 43.43 -30.10 22.31
C ASP A 3 43.20 -29.88 20.81
N ARG A 4 43.75 -30.75 19.95
CA ARG A 4 43.51 -30.66 18.50
C ARG A 4 42.07 -31.02 18.13
N VAL A 5 41.47 -31.99 18.84
CA VAL A 5 40.07 -32.37 18.62
C VAL A 5 39.14 -31.22 19.04
N ILE A 6 39.39 -30.60 20.19
CA ILE A 6 38.55 -29.49 20.69
C ILE A 6 38.61 -28.26 19.77
N THR A 7 39.81 -27.92 19.27
CA THR A 7 39.99 -26.78 18.35
C THR A 7 39.24 -26.99 17.03
N LEU A 8 39.21 -28.23 16.52
CA LEU A 8 38.46 -28.60 15.31
C LEU A 8 36.96 -28.47 15.54
N THR A 9 36.44 -28.94 16.68
CA THR A 9 35.02 -28.87 17.01
C THR A 9 34.52 -27.44 17.16
N ILE A 10 35.31 -26.55 17.78
CA ILE A 10 34.95 -25.12 17.92
C ILE A 10 34.96 -24.41 16.56
N LYS A 11 35.95 -24.69 15.70
CA LYS A 11 36.02 -24.12 14.35
C LYS A 11 34.83 -24.57 13.50
N GLN A 12 34.41 -25.82 13.65
CA GLN A 12 33.25 -26.37 12.95
C GLN A 12 31.94 -25.77 13.48
N ALA A 13 31.78 -25.62 14.80
CA ALA A 13 30.62 -24.95 15.39
C ALA A 13 30.49 -23.48 14.93
N LYS A 14 31.58 -22.72 14.92
CA LYS A 14 31.58 -21.33 14.40
C LYS A 14 31.19 -21.27 12.93
N LYS A 15 31.72 -22.17 12.11
CA LYS A 15 31.37 -22.25 10.68
C LYS A 15 29.89 -22.58 10.49
N THR A 16 29.36 -23.53 11.26
CA THR A 16 27.93 -23.88 11.23
C THR A 16 27.05 -22.70 11.66
N THR A 17 27.39 -21.99 12.74
CA THR A 17 26.63 -20.81 13.19
C THR A 17 26.64 -19.69 12.16
N ILE A 18 27.79 -19.41 11.52
CA ILE A 18 27.88 -18.40 10.46
C ILE A 18 27.02 -18.80 9.25
N VAL A 19 27.06 -20.07 8.85
CA VAL A 19 26.21 -20.59 7.76
C VAL A 19 24.73 -20.46 8.12
N LEU A 20 24.33 -20.78 9.35
CA LEU A 20 22.95 -20.64 9.81
C LEU A 20 22.48 -19.18 9.85
N LEU A 21 23.35 -18.25 10.27
CA LEU A 21 23.06 -16.81 10.25
C LEU A 21 22.94 -16.28 8.82
N LEU A 22 23.80 -16.74 7.90
CA LEU A 22 23.71 -16.38 6.49
C LEU A 22 22.43 -16.92 5.85
N ILE A 23 22.04 -18.17 6.14
CA ILE A 23 20.76 -18.73 5.69
C ILE A 23 19.59 -17.94 6.26
N ALA A 24 19.61 -17.61 7.56
CA ALA A 24 18.57 -16.79 8.18
C ALA A 24 18.46 -15.40 7.55
N PHE A 25 19.61 -14.75 7.27
CA PHE A 25 19.66 -13.46 6.58
C PHE A 25 19.14 -13.56 5.15
N LEU A 26 19.50 -14.61 4.41
CA LEU A 26 19.01 -14.85 3.05
C LEU A 26 17.49 -15.08 3.04
N LEU A 27 16.96 -15.84 4.01
CA LEU A 27 15.53 -16.09 4.17
C LEU A 27 14.77 -14.82 4.58
N LEU A 28 15.37 -13.95 5.42
CA LEU A 28 14.84 -12.62 5.75
C LEU A 28 14.88 -11.66 4.54
N PHE A 29 15.92 -11.73 3.72
CA PHE A 29 16.05 -10.93 2.49
C PHE A 29 15.04 -11.38 1.42
N VAL A 30 14.85 -12.70 1.27
CA VAL A 30 13.79 -13.29 0.44
C VAL A 30 12.40 -12.97 1.00
N HIS A 31 12.23 -12.94 2.33
CA HIS A 31 11.00 -12.49 2.99
C HIS A 31 10.68 -11.02 2.68
N PHE A 32 11.68 -10.14 2.69
CA PHE A 32 11.50 -8.71 2.38
C PHE A 32 11.18 -8.45 0.90
N SER A 33 11.68 -9.31 0.00
CA SER A 33 11.43 -9.19 -1.45
C SER A 33 10.13 -9.86 -1.91
N TYR A 34 9.55 -10.78 -1.12
CA TYR A 34 8.36 -11.56 -1.50
C TYR A 34 7.27 -11.61 -0.41
N VAL A 35 6.91 -10.46 0.16
CA VAL A 35 5.69 -10.36 0.98
C VAL A 35 4.44 -10.47 0.08
N ARG A 36 4.06 -11.71 -0.26
CA ARG A 36 2.69 -12.06 -0.65
C ARG A 36 2.23 -13.48 -0.31
N SER A 37 3.08 -14.40 0.14
CA SER A 37 2.65 -15.78 0.42
C SER A 37 3.00 -16.25 1.83
N GLY A 38 1.98 -16.33 2.69
CA GLY A 38 2.08 -16.81 4.09
C GLY A 38 2.58 -18.26 4.26
N ILE A 39 2.65 -19.05 3.19
CA ILE A 39 3.24 -20.40 3.18
C ILE A 39 4.75 -20.34 3.48
N TYR A 40 5.44 -19.29 3.02
CA TYR A 40 6.88 -19.12 3.26
C TYR A 40 7.21 -18.82 4.73
N ILE A 41 6.33 -18.11 5.43
CA ILE A 41 6.50 -17.79 6.86
C ILE A 41 6.47 -19.08 7.68
N ILE A 42 5.51 -19.97 7.42
CA ILE A 42 5.41 -21.26 8.12
C ILE A 42 6.65 -22.11 7.84
N GLY A 43 7.08 -22.20 6.58
CA GLY A 43 8.26 -22.99 6.19
C GLY A 43 9.55 -22.47 6.83
N VAL A 44 9.79 -21.16 6.80
CA VAL A 44 10.99 -20.54 7.38
C VAL A 44 10.97 -20.63 8.91
N SER A 45 9.84 -20.37 9.57
CA SER A 45 9.71 -20.49 11.02
C SER A 45 9.88 -21.94 11.50
N MET A 46 9.33 -22.92 10.78
CA MET A 46 9.53 -24.34 11.10
C MET A 46 10.97 -24.77 10.89
N LEU A 47 11.62 -24.33 9.81
CA LEU A 47 13.04 -24.62 9.58
C LEU A 47 13.91 -24.00 10.68
N TRP A 48 13.62 -22.75 11.09
CA TRP A 48 14.32 -22.08 12.19
C TRP A 48 14.15 -22.81 13.51
N LEU A 49 12.95 -23.32 13.80
CA LEU A 49 12.67 -24.11 14.99
C LEU A 49 13.46 -25.44 14.98
N VAL A 50 13.47 -26.16 13.85
CA VAL A 50 14.23 -27.41 13.69
C VAL A 50 15.72 -27.18 13.85
N LEU A 51 16.26 -26.11 13.25
CA LEU A 51 17.67 -25.75 13.36
C LEU A 51 18.04 -25.34 14.78
N SER A 52 17.15 -24.65 15.48
CA SER A 52 17.32 -24.29 16.90
C SER A 52 17.35 -25.54 17.78
N ILE A 53 16.42 -26.48 17.59
CA ILE A 53 16.39 -27.77 18.32
C ILE A 53 17.68 -28.57 18.06
N ARG A 54 18.14 -28.66 16.80
CA ARG A 54 19.40 -29.34 16.47
C ARG A 54 20.63 -28.68 17.09
N ALA A 55 20.68 -27.34 17.12
CA ALA A 55 21.77 -26.62 17.79
C ALA A 55 21.78 -26.92 19.30
N LEU A 56 20.61 -27.09 19.91
CA LEU A 56 20.47 -27.43 21.33
C LEU A 56 20.93 -28.85 21.66
N ASP A 57 20.60 -29.83 20.82
CA ASP A 57 21.09 -31.20 20.99
C ASP A 57 22.62 -31.25 20.93
N ILE A 58 23.21 -30.50 19.99
CA ILE A 58 24.69 -30.40 19.85
C ILE A 58 25.30 -29.72 21.09
N LEU A 59 24.68 -28.66 21.61
CA LEU A 59 25.16 -27.97 22.80
C LEU A 59 25.01 -28.82 24.07
N LYS A 60 23.93 -29.61 24.19
CA LYS A 60 23.68 -30.52 25.31
C LYS A 60 24.66 -31.70 25.31
N GLN A 61 24.96 -32.27 24.14
CA GLN A 61 25.92 -33.38 24.03
C GLN A 61 27.36 -32.95 24.37
N ASN A 62 27.71 -31.67 24.20
CA ASN A 62 29.07 -31.16 24.38
C ASN A 62 29.22 -30.22 25.61
N SER A 63 28.20 -30.07 26.45
CA SER A 63 28.18 -29.07 27.52
C SER A 63 29.29 -29.26 28.56
N HIS A 64 29.63 -30.51 28.89
CA HIS A 64 30.68 -30.82 29.87
C HIS A 64 32.09 -30.41 29.42
N GLN A 65 32.41 -30.45 28.12
CA GLN A 65 33.73 -30.06 27.61
C GLN A 65 33.85 -28.56 27.30
N ILE A 66 32.74 -27.88 27.00
CA ILE A 66 32.74 -26.45 26.64
C ILE A 66 32.81 -25.56 27.89
N LEU A 67 32.28 -26.02 29.03
CA LEU A 67 32.30 -25.28 30.29
C LEU A 67 33.71 -25.15 30.90
N GLU A 68 34.60 -26.10 30.66
CA GLU A 68 35.95 -26.08 31.23
C GLU A 68 36.96 -25.18 30.49
N GLN A 69 36.71 -24.84 29.21
CA GLN A 69 37.71 -24.18 28.36
C GLN A 69 37.37 -22.77 27.87
N SER A 70 36.23 -22.20 28.25
CA SER A 70 35.71 -21.04 27.51
C SER A 70 35.94 -19.69 28.21
N ARG A 71 37.06 -19.06 27.84
CA ARG A 71 37.29 -17.59 27.86
C ARG A 71 36.35 -16.84 26.89
N ILE A 72 35.10 -17.29 26.74
CA ILE A 72 34.06 -16.73 25.87
C ILE A 72 33.28 -15.68 26.70
N HIS A 73 33.98 -14.63 27.13
CA HIS A 73 33.35 -13.47 27.75
C HIS A 73 33.16 -12.30 26.75
N LEU A 74 33.78 -12.40 25.56
CA LEU A 74 33.91 -11.28 24.63
C LEU A 74 32.82 -11.18 23.54
N GLU A 75 32.00 -12.21 23.30
CA GLU A 75 31.01 -12.18 22.19
C GLU A 75 29.57 -11.81 22.61
N ILE A 76 29.25 -11.80 23.92
CA ILE A 76 27.88 -11.49 24.40
C ILE A 76 27.61 -9.97 24.44
N LYS A 77 28.64 -9.14 24.69
CA LYS A 77 28.50 -7.67 24.76
C LYS A 77 28.15 -7.02 23.43
N LEU A 78 28.59 -7.59 22.30
CA LEU A 78 28.25 -7.10 20.96
C LEU A 78 26.90 -7.65 20.46
N PHE A 79 26.55 -8.88 20.87
CA PHE A 79 25.29 -9.51 20.51
C PHE A 79 24.09 -8.81 21.16
N ARG A 80 24.22 -8.35 22.41
CA ARG A 80 23.11 -7.72 23.15
C ARG A 80 22.56 -6.44 22.51
N PRO A 81 23.38 -5.45 22.09
CA PRO A 81 22.87 -4.26 21.40
C PRO A 81 22.34 -4.57 20.01
N LEU A 82 23.00 -5.43 19.23
CA LEU A 82 22.52 -5.86 17.91
C LEU A 82 21.17 -6.59 18.02
N TYR A 83 21.02 -7.42 19.04
CA TYR A 83 19.79 -8.13 19.36
C TYR A 83 18.68 -7.18 19.84
N LEU A 84 18.99 -6.17 20.66
CA LEU A 84 18.02 -5.14 21.05
C LEU A 84 17.56 -4.31 19.84
N VAL A 85 18.47 -3.98 18.92
CA VAL A 85 18.13 -3.31 17.66
C VAL A 85 17.25 -4.20 16.80
N LEU A 86 17.59 -5.49 16.64
CA LEU A 86 16.76 -6.45 15.90
C LEU A 86 15.40 -6.67 16.57
N LEU A 87 15.32 -6.70 17.90
CA LEU A 87 14.07 -6.81 18.65
C LEU A 87 13.21 -5.56 18.46
N LEU A 88 13.81 -4.36 18.54
CA LEU A 88 13.12 -3.11 18.23
C LEU A 88 12.62 -3.10 16.78
N ILE A 89 13.42 -3.59 15.82
CA ILE A 89 13.01 -3.74 14.42
C ILE A 89 11.86 -4.76 14.27
N LEU A 90 11.90 -5.88 14.98
CA LEU A 90 10.89 -6.96 14.95
C LEU A 90 9.58 -6.58 15.64
N VAL A 91 9.66 -5.75 16.68
CA VAL A 91 8.52 -5.32 17.49
C VAL A 91 7.97 -3.97 17.00
N SER A 92 8.75 -3.18 16.26
CA SER A 92 8.29 -1.94 15.62
C SER A 92 7.04 -2.11 14.74
N PRO A 93 6.83 -3.20 13.97
CA PRO A 93 5.63 -3.37 13.15
C PRO A 93 4.38 -3.66 13.99
N LEU A 94 4.53 -4.12 15.25
CA LEU A 94 3.41 -4.37 16.17
C LEU A 94 2.94 -3.08 16.82
N PHE A 95 3.85 -2.14 17.11
CA PHE A 95 3.51 -0.83 17.64
C PHE A 95 3.30 0.23 16.55
N SER A 96 3.81 0.00 15.34
CA SER A 96 3.80 0.95 14.23
C SER A 96 2.40 1.43 13.87
N PRO A 97 1.35 0.60 13.73
CA PRO A 97 0.03 1.10 13.33
C PRO A 97 -0.66 1.97 14.39
N LEU A 98 -0.49 1.65 15.67
CA LEU A 98 -1.10 2.39 16.77
C LEU A 98 -0.32 3.69 17.06
N ALA A 99 1.01 3.60 17.11
CA ALA A 99 1.87 4.77 17.29
C ALA A 99 1.79 5.71 16.08
N SER A 100 1.75 5.18 14.84
CA SER A 100 1.60 5.99 13.64
C SER A 100 0.22 6.64 13.57
N GLY A 101 -0.86 5.93 13.93
CA GLY A 101 -2.20 6.52 13.97
C GLY A 101 -2.30 7.71 14.93
N TYR A 102 -1.74 7.57 16.15
CA TYR A 102 -1.70 8.67 17.12
C TYR A 102 -0.83 9.82 16.63
N LEU A 103 0.39 9.55 16.16
CA LEU A 103 1.31 10.56 15.62
C LEU A 103 0.71 11.32 14.44
N LEU A 104 0.05 10.62 13.51
CA LEU A 104 -0.63 11.24 12.37
C LEU A 104 -1.78 12.13 12.84
N THR A 105 -2.55 11.70 13.85
CA THR A 105 -3.65 12.51 14.38
C THR A 105 -3.16 13.78 15.07
N ASP A 106 -2.10 13.70 15.86
CA ASP A 106 -1.46 14.85 16.52
C ASP A 106 -0.81 15.80 15.51
N MET A 107 -0.15 15.25 14.49
CA MET A 107 0.39 16.04 13.37
C MET A 107 -0.72 16.74 12.60
N GLU A 108 -1.80 16.04 12.26
CA GLU A 108 -2.96 16.61 11.57
C GLU A 108 -3.56 17.77 12.36
N HIS A 109 -3.76 17.62 13.67
CA HIS A 109 -4.32 18.70 14.49
C HIS A 109 -3.48 19.98 14.42
N ARG A 110 -2.15 19.87 14.50
CA ARG A 110 -1.25 21.04 14.38
C ARG A 110 -1.25 21.62 12.96
N SER A 111 -1.19 20.75 11.95
CA SER A 111 -1.18 21.18 10.55
C SER A 111 -2.50 21.82 10.11
N ARG A 112 -3.62 21.46 10.73
CA ARG A 112 -4.94 22.01 10.43
C ARG A 112 -5.03 23.51 10.64
N GLU A 113 -4.62 23.98 11.82
CA GLU A 113 -4.68 25.40 12.15
C GLU A 113 -3.75 26.22 11.26
N GLU A 114 -2.55 25.70 11.00
CA GLU A 114 -1.58 26.31 10.08
C GLU A 114 -2.16 26.44 8.66
N LEU A 115 -2.72 25.37 8.12
CA LEU A 115 -3.27 25.36 6.75
C LEU A 115 -4.52 26.23 6.63
N TYR A 116 -5.39 26.22 7.63
CA TYR A 116 -6.58 27.07 7.69
C TYR A 116 -6.19 28.55 7.67
N ASN A 117 -5.31 28.97 8.58
CA ASN A 117 -4.83 30.36 8.64
C ASN A 117 -4.08 30.77 7.37
N THR A 118 -3.28 29.87 6.80
CA THR A 118 -2.62 30.10 5.52
C THR A 118 -3.64 30.35 4.41
N THR A 119 -4.73 29.57 4.38
CA THR A 119 -5.78 29.74 3.38
C THR A 119 -6.50 31.07 3.54
N LEU A 120 -6.89 31.44 4.75
CA LEU A 120 -7.57 32.72 4.99
C LEU A 120 -6.70 33.94 4.65
N ASN A 121 -5.39 33.87 4.91
CA ASN A 121 -4.46 34.93 4.53
C ASN A 121 -4.26 35.01 3.02
N LEU A 122 -4.30 33.86 2.33
CA LEU A 122 -4.15 33.76 0.89
C LEU A 122 -5.41 34.26 0.16
N VAL A 123 -6.58 34.08 0.77
CA VAL A 123 -7.88 34.30 0.13
C VAL A 123 -8.68 35.36 0.90
N PRO A 124 -8.41 36.67 0.68
CA PRO A 124 -9.15 37.73 1.34
C PRO A 124 -10.63 37.72 0.93
N PRO A 125 -11.54 38.21 1.79
CA PRO A 125 -12.99 38.03 1.63
C PRO A 125 -13.60 38.76 0.42
N ASN A 126 -12.85 39.66 -0.22
CA ASN A 126 -13.29 40.43 -1.38
C ASN A 126 -13.07 39.71 -2.72
N LEU A 127 -12.38 38.57 -2.73
CA LEU A 127 -12.17 37.79 -3.96
C LEU A 127 -13.46 37.09 -4.41
N THR A 128 -13.67 37.08 -5.71
CA THR A 128 -14.67 36.21 -6.36
C THR A 128 -14.25 34.75 -6.25
N ASP A 129 -15.20 33.81 -6.30
CA ASP A 129 -14.89 32.38 -6.17
C ASP A 129 -13.88 31.87 -7.22
N TYR A 130 -13.86 32.48 -8.41
CA TYR A 130 -12.86 32.20 -9.44
C TYR A 130 -11.45 32.62 -8.98
N GLU A 131 -11.30 33.86 -8.51
CA GLU A 131 -10.02 34.38 -8.01
C GLU A 131 -9.54 33.59 -6.79
N LYS A 132 -10.46 33.19 -5.88
CA LYS A 132 -10.12 32.30 -4.76
C LYS A 132 -9.52 30.99 -5.27
N ALA A 133 -10.18 30.34 -6.24
CA ALA A 133 -9.71 29.07 -6.81
C ALA A 133 -8.36 29.22 -7.50
N GLU A 134 -8.16 30.31 -8.26
CA GLU A 134 -6.92 30.60 -8.98
C GLU A 134 -5.75 30.82 -8.02
N VAL A 135 -5.93 31.65 -6.99
CA VAL A 135 -4.86 31.93 -6.02
C VAL A 135 -4.49 30.67 -5.22
N ILE A 136 -5.48 29.83 -4.84
CA ILE A 136 -5.22 28.54 -4.19
C ILE A 136 -4.45 27.61 -5.14
N PHE A 137 -4.86 27.53 -6.42
CA PHE A 137 -4.19 26.71 -7.43
C PHE A 137 -2.71 27.11 -7.56
N GLU A 138 -2.42 28.40 -7.72
CA GLU A 138 -1.05 28.91 -7.83
C GLU A 138 -0.23 28.59 -6.58
N TYR A 139 -0.80 28.76 -5.38
CA TYR A 139 -0.14 28.41 -4.14
C TYR A 139 0.22 26.91 -4.08
N VAL A 140 -0.73 26.03 -4.37
CA VAL A 140 -0.51 24.58 -4.31
C VAL A 140 0.52 24.15 -5.36
N HIS A 141 0.40 24.64 -6.60
CA HIS A 141 1.32 24.33 -7.69
C HIS A 141 2.75 24.78 -7.38
N ALA A 142 2.92 26.01 -6.86
CA ALA A 142 4.23 26.59 -6.60
C ALA A 142 4.92 26.04 -5.34
N THR A 143 4.17 25.66 -4.32
CA THR A 143 4.77 25.32 -3.00
C THR A 143 5.03 23.83 -2.81
N MET A 144 4.31 22.96 -3.53
CA MET A 144 4.47 21.51 -3.41
C MET A 144 5.70 21.00 -4.15
N LYS A 145 6.42 20.05 -3.55
CA LYS A 145 7.50 19.28 -4.18
C LYS A 145 6.92 18.07 -4.89
N ASN A 146 6.95 18.07 -6.21
CA ASN A 146 6.43 16.95 -7.00
C ASN A 146 7.36 15.73 -6.93
N THR A 147 6.85 14.60 -6.45
CA THR A 147 7.60 13.34 -6.37
C THR A 147 7.93 12.76 -7.73
N TYR A 148 7.24 13.13 -8.82
CA TYR A 148 7.60 12.69 -10.17
C TYR A 148 8.95 13.24 -10.66
N PHE A 149 9.44 14.34 -10.07
CA PHE A 149 10.77 14.87 -10.38
C PHE A 149 11.90 14.20 -9.58
N SER A 150 11.61 13.19 -8.74
CA SER A 150 12.65 12.48 -8.00
C SER A 150 13.40 11.50 -8.89
N ASP A 151 14.73 11.59 -8.85
CA ASP A 151 15.61 10.62 -9.49
C ASP A 151 15.81 9.37 -8.60
N ILE A 152 15.63 9.52 -7.28
CA ILE A 152 15.78 8.44 -6.29
C ILE A 152 14.57 8.46 -5.35
N SER A 153 14.00 7.28 -5.11
CA SER A 153 12.95 7.05 -4.12
C SER A 153 13.33 5.85 -3.25
N ILE A 154 13.60 6.09 -1.97
CA ILE A 154 13.91 5.06 -0.98
C ILE A 154 12.69 4.91 -0.07
N PRO A 155 11.93 3.80 -0.17
CA PRO A 155 10.84 3.55 0.76
C PRO A 155 11.41 3.39 2.17
N LEU A 156 10.84 4.09 3.15
CA LEU A 156 11.23 3.98 4.55
C LEU A 156 10.24 3.08 5.29
N ILE A 157 9.19 3.66 5.86
CA ILE A 157 8.22 2.94 6.70
C ILE A 157 6.81 3.35 6.28
N GLY A 158 5.98 2.35 5.96
CA GLY A 158 4.61 2.57 5.52
C GLY A 158 4.58 3.47 4.29
N SER A 159 3.83 4.56 4.39
CA SER A 159 3.69 5.53 3.30
C SER A 159 4.76 6.62 3.28
N VAL A 160 5.79 6.53 4.14
CA VAL A 160 6.88 7.50 4.18
C VAL A 160 8.03 7.02 3.30
N ALA A 161 8.51 7.89 2.41
CA ALA A 161 9.67 7.65 1.57
C ALA A 161 10.62 8.85 1.58
N LEU A 162 11.91 8.54 1.44
CA LEU A 162 12.96 9.53 1.24
C LEU A 162 13.18 9.69 -0.26
N TYR A 163 13.03 10.90 -0.75
CA TYR A 163 13.21 11.26 -2.15
C TYR A 163 14.46 12.11 -2.33
N HIS A 164 15.08 11.99 -3.50
CA HIS A 164 16.08 12.94 -3.97
C HIS A 164 15.72 13.37 -5.39
N SER A 165 15.74 14.68 -5.63
CA SER A 165 15.68 15.24 -6.99
C SER A 165 16.79 16.27 -7.19
N LYS A 166 17.21 16.44 -8.44
CA LYS A 166 18.11 17.56 -8.82
C LYS A 166 17.56 18.94 -8.41
N HIS A 167 16.23 19.11 -8.41
CA HIS A 167 15.59 20.40 -8.13
C HIS A 167 15.43 20.71 -6.64
N TYR A 168 15.20 19.69 -5.80
CA TYR A 168 14.83 19.88 -4.40
C TYR A 168 15.85 19.30 -3.41
N GLY A 169 16.87 18.58 -3.89
CA GLY A 169 17.78 17.80 -3.05
C GLY A 169 17.06 16.64 -2.36
N TRP A 170 17.54 16.27 -1.16
CA TRP A 170 16.93 15.24 -0.32
C TRP A 170 15.71 15.78 0.44
N PHE A 171 14.58 15.08 0.37
CA PHE A 171 13.38 15.42 1.14
C PHE A 171 12.58 14.18 1.52
N ILE A 172 11.95 14.21 2.70
CA ILE A 172 11.06 13.15 3.16
C ILE A 172 9.64 13.51 2.72
N CYS A 173 8.96 12.55 2.10
CA CYS A 173 7.56 12.71 1.73
C CYS A 173 6.69 11.57 2.23
N MET A 174 5.45 11.89 2.55
CA MET A 174 4.44 10.94 2.98
C MET A 174 3.36 10.83 1.91
N ARG A 175 3.09 9.61 1.44
CA ARG A 175 1.99 9.31 0.54
C ARG A 175 0.72 9.12 1.37
N ILE A 176 -0.31 9.92 1.14
CA ILE A 176 -1.51 9.89 1.96
C ILE A 176 -2.66 9.34 1.11
N GLU A 177 -3.30 8.29 1.62
CA GLU A 177 -4.47 7.70 0.97
C GLU A 177 -5.79 8.21 1.56
N ASN A 178 -5.77 8.66 2.82
CA ASN A 178 -6.96 9.04 3.57
C ASN A 178 -7.09 10.56 3.68
N TYR A 179 -8.23 11.10 3.23
CA TYR A 179 -8.54 12.53 3.28
C TYR A 179 -8.66 13.11 4.69
N SER A 180 -8.90 12.29 5.71
CA SER A 180 -9.02 12.78 7.10
C SER A 180 -7.71 13.28 7.71
N VAL A 181 -6.56 13.05 7.06
CA VAL A 181 -5.22 13.46 7.51
C VAL A 181 -4.49 14.31 6.45
N VAL A 182 -5.27 15.05 5.65
CA VAL A 182 -4.76 15.84 4.52
C VAL A 182 -4.04 17.11 4.96
N ASP A 183 -4.35 17.68 6.13
CA ASP A 183 -3.73 18.94 6.57
C ASP A 183 -2.21 18.75 6.71
N ILE A 184 -1.74 17.54 7.06
CA ILE A 184 -0.31 17.16 7.06
C ILE A 184 0.39 17.48 5.73
N ILE A 185 -0.31 17.34 4.59
CA ILE A 185 0.26 17.66 3.26
C ILE A 185 0.63 19.15 3.20
N GLY A 186 -0.18 20.03 3.78
CA GLY A 186 0.10 21.47 3.83
C GLY A 186 1.40 21.81 4.54
N SER A 187 1.74 21.09 5.63
CA SER A 187 3.01 21.30 6.34
C SER A 187 4.20 20.59 5.66
N LYS A 188 3.98 19.46 4.97
CA LYS A 188 5.07 18.70 4.31
C LYS A 188 5.38 19.19 2.89
N LYS A 189 4.40 19.78 2.23
CA LYS A 189 4.48 20.39 0.89
C LYS A 189 5.15 19.47 -0.12
N CYS A 190 4.70 18.22 -0.21
CA CYS A 190 5.22 17.25 -1.16
C CYS A 190 4.18 16.18 -1.48
N GLY A 191 4.29 15.57 -2.66
CA GLY A 191 3.45 14.45 -3.05
C GLY A 191 3.38 14.22 -4.56
N ALA A 192 2.42 13.42 -5.01
CA ALA A 192 2.09 13.23 -6.43
C ALA A 192 0.71 13.83 -6.72
N CYS A 193 0.13 13.53 -7.90
CA CYS A 193 -1.13 14.11 -8.35
C CYS A 193 -2.26 14.05 -7.30
N ARG A 194 -2.41 12.92 -6.60
CA ARG A 194 -3.40 12.76 -5.53
C ARG A 194 -3.17 13.74 -4.37
N GLU A 195 -1.96 13.85 -3.85
CA GLU A 195 -1.69 14.72 -2.71
C GLU A 195 -1.85 16.21 -3.07
N TYR A 196 -1.51 16.59 -4.31
CA TYR A 196 -1.81 17.93 -4.84
C TYR A 196 -3.31 18.19 -4.85
N ALA A 197 -4.09 17.23 -5.38
CA ALA A 197 -5.53 17.38 -5.47
C ALA A 197 -6.19 17.46 -4.08
N MET A 198 -5.78 16.60 -3.17
CA MET A 198 -6.27 16.61 -1.79
C MET A 198 -5.97 17.93 -1.07
N LEU A 199 -4.76 18.49 -1.22
CA LEU A 199 -4.40 19.77 -0.61
C LEU A 199 -5.23 20.91 -1.19
N PHE A 200 -5.37 20.96 -2.51
CA PHE A 200 -6.21 21.96 -3.19
C PHE A 200 -7.66 21.88 -2.72
N MET A 201 -8.27 20.69 -2.72
CA MET A 201 -9.64 20.49 -2.24
C MET A 201 -9.81 20.96 -0.80
N ARG A 202 -8.85 20.68 0.11
CA ARG A 202 -8.95 21.14 1.50
C ARG A 202 -8.84 22.66 1.64
N MET A 203 -7.93 23.30 0.92
CA MET A 203 -7.84 24.77 0.92
C MET A 203 -9.09 25.41 0.28
N ALA A 204 -9.61 24.85 -0.80
CA ALA A 204 -10.85 25.30 -1.42
C ALA A 204 -12.05 25.17 -0.47
N GLU A 205 -12.13 24.07 0.29
CA GLU A 205 -13.13 23.88 1.36
C GLU A 205 -13.01 24.97 2.44
N TYR A 206 -11.80 25.26 2.93
CA TYR A 206 -11.57 26.35 3.89
C TYR A 206 -11.92 27.74 3.34
N ALA A 207 -11.78 27.94 2.02
CA ALA A 207 -12.21 29.16 1.33
C ALA A 207 -13.72 29.19 1.00
N ASN A 208 -14.49 28.22 1.51
CA ASN A 208 -15.92 28.06 1.29
C ASN A 208 -16.31 27.91 -0.19
N LEU A 209 -15.45 27.28 -0.98
CA LEU A 209 -15.73 26.92 -2.38
C LEU A 209 -16.42 25.56 -2.45
N THR A 210 -17.33 25.42 -3.42
CA THR A 210 -17.87 24.10 -3.77
C THR A 210 -16.87 23.37 -4.66
N VAL A 211 -16.22 22.36 -4.10
CA VAL A 211 -15.09 21.63 -4.71
C VAL A 211 -15.30 20.12 -4.62
N ARG A 212 -14.70 19.38 -5.55
CA ARG A 212 -14.61 17.92 -5.52
C ARG A 212 -13.28 17.45 -6.11
N MET A 213 -12.70 16.42 -5.51
CA MET A 213 -11.51 15.75 -6.05
C MET A 213 -11.96 14.69 -7.06
N VAL A 214 -11.37 14.69 -8.24
CA VAL A 214 -11.64 13.74 -9.30
C VAL A 214 -10.57 12.65 -9.34
N HIS A 215 -11.00 11.41 -9.51
CA HIS A 215 -10.14 10.24 -9.62
C HIS A 215 -10.38 9.50 -10.92
N ASN A 216 -9.28 9.11 -11.54
CA ASN A 216 -9.24 8.16 -12.62
C ASN A 216 -8.20 7.08 -12.28
N LEU A 217 -8.63 6.06 -11.52
CA LEU A 217 -7.71 5.07 -10.94
C LEU A 217 -7.10 4.14 -11.99
N GLY A 218 -7.80 3.90 -13.11
CA GLY A 218 -7.32 3.06 -14.21
C GLY A 218 -6.07 3.61 -14.88
N GLU A 219 -5.98 4.93 -15.03
CA GLU A 219 -4.84 5.61 -15.64
C GLU A 219 -3.97 6.36 -14.60
N ASP A 220 -4.17 6.08 -13.30
CA ASP A 220 -3.38 6.59 -12.17
C ASP A 220 -3.29 8.10 -12.06
N HIS A 221 -4.43 8.79 -12.19
CA HIS A 221 -4.44 10.24 -12.05
C HIS A 221 -5.55 10.75 -11.15
N SER A 222 -5.31 11.95 -10.62
CA SER A 222 -6.26 12.67 -9.77
C SER A 222 -6.05 14.17 -9.93
N TRP A 223 -7.14 14.91 -9.92
CA TRP A 223 -7.21 16.37 -10.06
C TRP A 223 -8.46 16.87 -9.33
N ASP A 224 -8.86 18.12 -9.51
CA ASP A 224 -10.03 18.72 -8.85
C ASP A 224 -10.98 19.39 -9.84
N GLU A 225 -12.21 19.60 -9.38
CA GLU A 225 -13.13 20.52 -10.00
C GLU A 225 -13.71 21.49 -8.96
N VAL A 226 -13.87 22.75 -9.38
CA VAL A 226 -14.51 23.80 -8.57
C VAL A 226 -15.73 24.31 -9.31
N LEU A 227 -16.84 24.50 -8.60
CA LEU A 227 -18.07 25.03 -9.16
C LEU A 227 -18.00 26.56 -9.18
N ILE A 228 -17.88 27.16 -10.36
CA ILE A 228 -17.85 28.61 -10.57
C ILE A 228 -19.05 29.01 -11.42
N ASN A 229 -19.90 29.91 -10.92
CA ASN A 229 -21.07 30.41 -11.64
C ASN A 229 -21.95 29.28 -12.24
N GLY A 230 -22.14 28.19 -11.49
CA GLY A 230 -22.94 27.04 -11.91
C GLY A 230 -22.24 26.06 -12.87
N THR A 231 -20.97 26.30 -13.21
CA THR A 231 -20.18 25.43 -14.09
C THR A 231 -18.99 24.85 -13.34
N TRP A 232 -18.78 23.54 -13.43
CA TRP A 232 -17.55 22.93 -12.94
C TRP A 232 -16.39 23.30 -13.86
N ILE A 233 -15.32 23.85 -13.30
CA ILE A 233 -14.05 24.07 -14.00
C ILE A 233 -13.02 23.03 -13.54
N VAL A 234 -12.15 22.61 -14.44
CA VAL A 234 -11.08 21.63 -14.13
C VAL A 234 -9.87 22.35 -13.57
N VAL A 235 -9.35 21.85 -12.45
CA VAL A 235 -8.15 22.36 -11.78
C VAL A 235 -7.22 21.19 -11.47
N ASP A 236 -5.98 21.25 -11.96
CA ASP A 236 -4.96 20.22 -11.72
C ASP A 236 -3.64 20.90 -11.35
N PRO A 237 -3.43 21.17 -10.06
CA PRO A 237 -2.22 21.80 -9.56
C PRO A 237 -0.97 20.94 -9.80
N SER A 238 -1.11 19.63 -9.99
CA SER A 238 0.04 18.75 -10.22
C SER A 238 0.60 18.87 -11.64
N ALA A 239 -0.27 19.22 -12.60
CA ALA A 239 0.06 19.40 -14.01
C ALA A 239 0.10 20.89 -14.44
N GLY A 240 -0.15 21.83 -13.52
CA GLY A 240 -0.19 23.26 -13.84
C GLY A 240 -1.35 23.62 -14.77
N ILE A 241 -2.51 23.01 -14.59
CA ILE A 241 -3.71 23.24 -15.42
C ILE A 241 -4.78 23.93 -14.57
N PHE A 242 -5.25 25.09 -15.03
CA PHE A 242 -6.35 25.81 -14.40
C PHE A 242 -7.41 26.16 -15.44
N ASN A 243 -8.67 25.91 -15.11
CA ASN A 243 -9.84 26.19 -15.94
C ASN A 243 -9.73 25.62 -17.38
N ALA A 244 -9.36 24.35 -17.49
CA ALA A 244 -9.27 23.68 -18.79
C ALA A 244 -10.56 22.94 -19.18
N SER A 245 -10.71 22.68 -20.48
CA SER A 245 -11.70 21.72 -20.99
C SER A 245 -11.46 20.34 -20.38
N PRO A 246 -12.49 19.59 -19.96
CA PRO A 246 -12.36 18.20 -19.51
C PRO A 246 -11.63 17.28 -20.52
N SER A 247 -11.72 17.57 -21.82
CA SER A 247 -11.05 16.79 -22.88
C SER A 247 -9.52 16.85 -22.81
N ILE A 248 -8.94 17.79 -22.04
CA ILE A 248 -7.50 18.02 -21.97
C ILE A 248 -6.68 16.76 -21.68
N TYR A 249 -7.22 15.82 -20.90
CA TYR A 249 -6.53 14.59 -20.54
C TYR A 249 -6.47 13.60 -21.72
N GLU A 250 -7.57 13.43 -22.46
CA GLU A 250 -7.56 12.61 -23.67
C GLU A 250 -6.72 13.26 -24.78
N ASP A 251 -6.88 14.57 -24.97
CA ASP A 251 -6.20 15.35 -25.99
C ASP A 251 -4.68 15.38 -25.77
N LYS A 252 -4.21 15.66 -24.55
CA LYS A 252 -2.78 15.76 -24.24
C LYS A 252 -2.11 14.40 -24.06
N TRP A 253 -2.80 13.41 -23.48
CA TRP A 253 -2.17 12.11 -23.22
C TRP A 253 -2.31 11.14 -24.38
N GLY A 254 -3.22 11.41 -25.33
CA GLY A 254 -3.48 10.53 -26.46
C GLY A 254 -4.03 9.17 -26.03
N LYS A 255 -4.74 9.11 -24.89
CA LYS A 255 -5.27 7.88 -24.30
C LYS A 255 -6.71 8.09 -23.87
N ALA A 256 -7.54 7.09 -24.13
CA ALA A 256 -8.93 7.08 -23.67
C ALA A 256 -9.00 6.91 -22.15
N LEU A 257 -9.85 7.68 -21.49
CA LEU A 257 -10.09 7.53 -20.05
C LEU A 257 -11.06 6.39 -19.78
N SER A 258 -10.83 5.61 -18.71
CA SER A 258 -11.66 4.44 -18.41
C SER A 258 -12.92 4.76 -17.60
N TYR A 259 -12.74 5.09 -16.33
CA TYR A 259 -13.80 5.43 -15.39
C TYR A 259 -13.32 6.61 -14.56
N VAL A 260 -14.15 7.65 -14.49
CA VAL A 260 -13.83 8.89 -13.80
C VAL A 260 -14.94 9.19 -12.81
N TYR A 261 -14.55 9.40 -11.55
CA TYR A 261 -15.51 9.73 -10.50
C TYR A 261 -14.98 10.85 -9.63
N ALA A 262 -15.89 11.68 -9.11
CA ALA A 262 -15.56 12.71 -8.14
C ALA A 262 -15.88 12.25 -6.72
N ILE A 263 -15.11 12.72 -5.75
CA ILE A 263 -15.36 12.61 -4.31
C ILE A 263 -15.46 14.03 -3.74
N TYR A 264 -16.53 14.31 -3.01
CA TYR A 264 -16.69 15.56 -2.25
C TYR A 264 -15.98 15.49 -0.89
N PRO A 265 -15.70 16.63 -0.22
CA PRO A 265 -15.08 16.63 1.11
C PRO A 265 -15.81 15.76 2.16
N ASN A 266 -17.14 15.62 2.04
CA ASN A 266 -17.95 14.75 2.90
C ASN A 266 -17.84 13.24 2.57
N GLY A 267 -17.02 12.84 1.59
CA GLY A 267 -16.80 11.47 1.16
C GLY A 267 -17.83 10.92 0.17
N SER A 268 -18.87 11.70 -0.19
CA SER A 268 -19.82 11.27 -1.22
C SER A 268 -19.16 11.17 -2.58
N LYS A 269 -19.54 10.15 -3.36
CA LYS A 269 -18.95 9.81 -4.66
C LYS A 269 -19.98 9.94 -5.77
N VAL A 270 -19.59 10.52 -6.91
CA VAL A 270 -20.42 10.66 -8.11
C VAL A 270 -19.64 10.22 -9.35
N ASP A 271 -20.29 9.49 -10.24
CA ASP A 271 -19.75 9.15 -11.56
C ASP A 271 -19.82 10.38 -12.47
N ILE A 272 -18.70 10.74 -13.06
CA ILE A 272 -18.55 11.87 -13.98
C ILE A 272 -17.83 11.45 -15.26
N THR A 273 -17.80 10.16 -15.57
CA THR A 273 -17.07 9.61 -16.72
C THR A 273 -17.48 10.30 -18.03
N SER A 274 -18.78 10.48 -18.25
CA SER A 274 -19.34 11.12 -19.46
C SER A 274 -18.91 12.57 -19.68
N ARG A 275 -18.40 13.23 -18.64
CA ARG A 275 -17.86 14.60 -18.74
C ARG A 275 -16.49 14.63 -19.37
N TYR A 276 -15.69 13.58 -19.18
CA TYR A 276 -14.30 13.51 -19.59
C TYR A 276 -14.07 12.69 -20.85
N THR A 277 -15.00 11.77 -21.15
CA THR A 277 -14.92 10.89 -22.31
C THR A 277 -16.31 10.42 -22.70
N LYS A 278 -16.49 9.95 -23.93
CA LYS A 278 -17.76 9.33 -24.33
C LYS A 278 -17.81 7.91 -23.80
N THR A 279 -18.97 7.46 -23.34
CA THR A 279 -19.11 6.15 -22.71
C THR A 279 -19.61 5.08 -23.67
N ALA A 280 -19.24 3.84 -23.40
CA ALA A 280 -19.82 2.61 -23.92
C ALA A 280 -20.58 1.92 -22.80
N THR A 281 -21.73 1.32 -23.13
CA THR A 281 -22.52 0.54 -22.19
C THR A 281 -22.13 -0.93 -22.27
N LEU A 282 -21.74 -1.54 -21.16
CA LEU A 282 -21.39 -2.95 -21.10
C LEU A 282 -22.38 -3.70 -20.20
N ASN A 283 -23.21 -4.53 -20.83
CA ASN A 283 -24.14 -5.43 -20.19
C ASN A 283 -23.46 -6.78 -19.93
N ILE A 284 -23.25 -7.10 -18.67
CA ILE A 284 -22.55 -8.29 -18.22
C ILE A 284 -23.56 -9.31 -17.70
N ASN A 285 -23.43 -10.56 -18.12
CA ASN A 285 -24.17 -11.69 -17.59
C ASN A 285 -23.17 -12.70 -16.99
N VAL A 286 -23.35 -13.08 -15.73
CA VAL A 286 -22.47 -14.03 -15.05
C VAL A 286 -23.25 -15.31 -14.78
N VAL A 287 -22.67 -16.43 -15.20
CA VAL A 287 -23.29 -17.75 -15.12
C VAL A 287 -22.34 -18.79 -14.58
N ASP A 288 -22.88 -19.87 -14.01
CA ASP A 288 -22.12 -21.07 -13.65
C ASP A 288 -21.77 -21.92 -14.89
N THR A 289 -21.10 -23.05 -14.67
CA THR A 289 -20.74 -24.01 -15.73
C THR A 289 -21.94 -24.65 -16.43
N ASN A 290 -23.11 -24.63 -15.79
CA ASN A 290 -24.37 -25.14 -16.32
C ASN A 290 -25.21 -24.03 -16.98
N LYS A 291 -24.65 -22.82 -17.13
CA LYS A 291 -25.31 -21.61 -17.66
C LYS A 291 -26.44 -21.06 -16.78
N ASN A 292 -26.52 -21.45 -15.52
CA ASN A 292 -27.46 -20.84 -14.58
C ASN A 292 -26.95 -19.44 -14.18
N PRO A 293 -27.81 -18.43 -14.09
CA PRO A 293 -27.43 -17.09 -13.65
C PRO A 293 -26.96 -17.10 -12.19
N LEU A 294 -25.91 -16.35 -11.90
CA LEU A 294 -25.33 -16.27 -10.56
C LEU A 294 -25.48 -14.87 -9.95
N PRO A 295 -26.29 -14.72 -8.89
CA PRO A 295 -26.45 -13.43 -8.22
C PRO A 295 -25.29 -13.10 -7.29
N ASN A 296 -25.18 -11.82 -6.95
CA ASN A 296 -24.23 -11.29 -5.98
C ASN A 296 -22.74 -11.51 -6.32
N ILE A 297 -22.41 -11.89 -7.54
CA ILE A 297 -21.03 -11.92 -8.04
C ILE A 297 -20.55 -10.49 -8.28
N LYS A 298 -19.36 -10.16 -7.78
CA LYS A 298 -18.68 -8.88 -8.00
C LYS A 298 -17.86 -8.97 -9.28
N VAL A 299 -18.07 -8.03 -10.18
CA VAL A 299 -17.27 -7.86 -11.40
C VAL A 299 -16.41 -6.62 -11.22
N TYR A 300 -15.11 -6.83 -11.12
CA TYR A 300 -14.09 -5.79 -11.06
C TYR A 300 -13.62 -5.47 -12.47
N VAL A 301 -13.38 -4.19 -12.75
CA VAL A 301 -12.92 -3.74 -14.07
C VAL A 301 -11.48 -3.24 -13.98
N LEU A 302 -10.59 -3.88 -14.74
CA LEU A 302 -9.21 -3.46 -14.91
C LEU A 302 -9.05 -2.78 -16.28
N SER A 303 -8.54 -1.54 -16.31
CA SER A 303 -8.23 -0.80 -17.54
C SER A 303 -6.80 -1.07 -18.00
N HIS A 304 -6.63 -1.32 -19.29
CA HIS A 304 -5.34 -1.45 -19.96
C HIS A 304 -4.96 -0.20 -20.77
N ASN A 305 -5.70 0.90 -20.63
CA ASN A 305 -5.50 2.10 -21.45
C ASN A 305 -4.16 2.78 -21.16
N TYR A 306 -3.72 2.77 -19.90
CA TYR A 306 -2.40 3.28 -19.53
C TYR A 306 -1.39 2.17 -19.20
N PHE A 307 -1.77 1.20 -18.37
CA PHE A 307 -0.89 0.11 -17.91
C PHE A 307 -1.17 -1.18 -18.66
N LYS A 308 -0.13 -1.79 -19.25
CA LYS A 308 -0.28 -3.05 -20.01
C LYS A 308 -0.87 -4.19 -19.18
N ASP A 309 -0.48 -4.29 -17.90
CA ASP A 309 -0.93 -5.36 -17.00
C ASP A 309 -2.36 -5.15 -16.46
N GLY A 310 -2.97 -4.01 -16.77
CA GLY A 310 -4.30 -3.65 -16.29
C GLY A 310 -4.27 -3.05 -14.89
N ARG A 311 -5.03 -1.98 -14.67
CA ARG A 311 -5.18 -1.35 -13.36
C ARG A 311 -6.64 -1.22 -12.98
N PHE A 312 -6.94 -1.48 -11.71
CA PHE A 312 -8.31 -1.40 -11.22
C PHE A 312 -8.86 0.02 -11.34
N THR A 313 -9.99 0.13 -12.02
CA THR A 313 -10.64 1.41 -12.33
C THR A 313 -11.33 2.05 -11.12
N GLY A 314 -11.56 1.29 -10.04
CA GLY A 314 -12.43 1.72 -8.94
C GLY A 314 -13.89 1.32 -9.12
N LEU A 315 -14.24 0.72 -10.26
CA LEU A 315 -15.59 0.28 -10.57
C LEU A 315 -15.81 -1.19 -10.18
N ILE A 316 -16.83 -1.44 -9.36
CA ILE A 316 -17.30 -2.78 -9.00
C ILE A 316 -18.78 -2.87 -9.32
N CYS A 317 -19.13 -3.82 -10.16
CA CYS A 317 -20.51 -4.10 -10.53
C CYS A 317 -20.96 -5.39 -9.84
N LYS A 318 -22.07 -5.33 -9.10
CA LYS A 318 -22.62 -6.52 -8.43
C LYS A 318 -23.81 -7.04 -9.22
N THR A 319 -23.80 -8.32 -9.53
CA THR A 319 -24.88 -8.97 -10.29
C THR A 319 -26.18 -9.08 -9.50
N ASP A 320 -27.29 -8.85 -10.20
CA ASP A 320 -28.66 -9.01 -9.70
C ASP A 320 -29.09 -10.49 -9.60
N TYR A 321 -30.37 -10.74 -9.28
CA TYR A 321 -30.93 -12.10 -9.20
C TYR A 321 -30.90 -12.87 -10.53
N ASN A 322 -30.77 -12.18 -11.66
CA ASN A 322 -30.63 -12.76 -13.00
C ASN A 322 -29.17 -12.93 -13.42
N GLY A 323 -28.21 -12.70 -12.52
CA GLY A 323 -26.78 -12.75 -12.83
C GLY A 323 -26.31 -11.60 -13.71
N LYS A 324 -27.11 -10.53 -13.85
CA LYS A 324 -26.82 -9.41 -14.75
C LYS A 324 -26.34 -8.19 -13.99
N CYS A 325 -25.47 -7.42 -14.64
CA CYS A 325 -25.05 -6.13 -14.14
C CYS A 325 -24.59 -5.26 -15.32
N THR A 326 -24.82 -3.95 -15.24
CA THR A 326 -24.52 -3.02 -16.34
C THR A 326 -23.57 -1.94 -15.83
N ILE A 327 -22.59 -1.60 -16.65
CA ILE A 327 -21.63 -0.53 -16.39
C ILE A 327 -21.46 0.38 -17.59
N GLU A 328 -21.11 1.63 -17.32
CA GLU A 328 -20.67 2.60 -18.33
C GLU A 328 -19.20 2.91 -18.13
N LEU A 329 -18.44 2.89 -19.22
CA LEU A 329 -16.99 3.08 -19.24
C LEU A 329 -16.61 3.86 -20.49
N GLY A 330 -15.52 4.61 -20.47
CA GLY A 330 -14.94 5.16 -21.69
C GLY A 330 -14.40 4.09 -22.64
N GLY A 331 -13.93 4.51 -23.82
CA GLY A 331 -13.33 3.62 -24.80
C GLY A 331 -12.07 2.91 -24.28
N GLY A 332 -11.71 1.79 -24.88
CA GLY A 332 -10.41 1.14 -24.64
C GLY A 332 -10.48 -0.35 -24.31
N ALA A 333 -9.42 -0.84 -23.68
CA ALA A 333 -9.18 -2.25 -23.43
C ALA A 333 -9.31 -2.59 -21.94
N TYR A 334 -10.06 -3.65 -21.63
CA TYR A 334 -10.41 -4.00 -20.26
C TYR A 334 -10.31 -5.49 -19.97
N THR A 335 -9.97 -5.82 -18.74
CA THR A 335 -10.17 -7.16 -18.17
C THR A 335 -11.26 -7.09 -17.11
N LEU A 336 -12.32 -7.88 -17.31
CA LEU A 336 -13.41 -8.07 -16.36
C LEU A 336 -13.06 -9.25 -15.47
N VAL A 337 -13.00 -9.05 -14.16
CA VAL A 337 -12.73 -10.11 -13.18
C VAL A 337 -14.01 -10.37 -12.40
N ALA A 338 -14.68 -11.49 -12.67
CA ALA A 338 -15.86 -11.92 -11.94
C ALA A 338 -15.44 -12.81 -10.77
N LYS A 339 -15.82 -12.43 -9.55
CA LYS A 339 -15.42 -13.12 -8.32
C LYS A 339 -16.56 -13.19 -7.31
N SER A 340 -16.83 -14.39 -6.77
CA SER A 340 -17.74 -14.56 -5.63
C SER A 340 -17.04 -14.29 -4.30
N ASP A 341 -17.84 -14.00 -3.26
CA ASP A 341 -17.35 -14.07 -1.89
C ASP A 341 -17.22 -15.56 -1.47
N GLY A 342 -16.16 -15.91 -0.74
CA GLY A 342 -15.88 -17.28 -0.30
C GLY A 342 -14.40 -17.61 -0.20
N ILE A 343 -14.06 -18.67 0.54
CA ILE A 343 -12.67 -19.14 0.69
C ILE A 343 -12.14 -19.59 -0.67
N ILE A 344 -12.85 -20.50 -1.34
CA ILE A 344 -12.59 -20.89 -2.73
C ILE A 344 -13.63 -20.16 -3.59
N PRO A 345 -13.30 -18.98 -4.14
CA PRO A 345 -14.27 -18.19 -4.88
C PRO A 345 -14.59 -18.86 -6.23
N LEU A 346 -15.80 -18.60 -6.73
CA LEU A 346 -16.04 -18.67 -8.16
C LEU A 346 -15.27 -17.54 -8.82
N TYR A 347 -14.54 -17.86 -9.89
CA TYR A 347 -13.62 -16.94 -10.54
C TYR A 347 -13.63 -17.13 -12.05
N ALA A 348 -13.59 -16.01 -12.77
CA ALA A 348 -13.19 -15.98 -14.18
C ALA A 348 -12.75 -14.58 -14.57
N GLU A 349 -11.94 -14.53 -15.62
CA GLU A 349 -11.52 -13.29 -16.27
C GLU A 349 -12.01 -13.26 -17.71
N LYS A 350 -12.35 -12.06 -18.20
CA LYS A 350 -12.72 -11.85 -19.60
C LYS A 350 -12.15 -10.55 -20.12
N TYR A 351 -11.28 -10.64 -21.13
CA TYR A 351 -10.80 -9.48 -21.87
C TYR A 351 -11.86 -8.94 -22.85
N VAL A 352 -12.01 -7.63 -22.93
CA VAL A 352 -12.94 -6.93 -23.81
C VAL A 352 -12.32 -5.64 -24.33
N VAL A 353 -12.68 -5.24 -25.55
CA VAL A 353 -12.34 -3.94 -26.14
C VAL A 353 -13.65 -3.22 -26.42
N LEU A 354 -13.78 -2.00 -25.90
CA LEU A 354 -14.95 -1.15 -26.02
C LEU A 354 -14.63 0.04 -26.92
N ASN A 355 -15.52 0.33 -27.84
CA ASN A 355 -15.55 1.61 -28.53
C ASN A 355 -16.67 2.46 -27.94
N GLU A 356 -16.42 3.75 -27.81
CA GLU A 356 -17.38 4.74 -27.32
C GLU A 356 -18.69 4.73 -28.10
N ASN A 357 -19.78 5.13 -27.44
CA ASN A 357 -21.15 5.18 -27.98
C ASN A 357 -21.68 3.84 -28.52
N LYS A 358 -21.12 2.70 -28.06
CA LYS A 358 -21.62 1.37 -28.40
C LYS A 358 -22.09 0.63 -27.17
N THR A 359 -23.04 -0.27 -27.38
CA THR A 359 -23.50 -1.22 -26.36
C THR A 359 -22.93 -2.60 -26.63
N TYR A 360 -22.42 -3.24 -25.58
CA TYR A 360 -21.82 -4.56 -25.63
C TYR A 360 -22.55 -5.50 -24.67
N HIS A 361 -22.69 -6.76 -25.06
CA HIS A 361 -23.20 -7.83 -24.22
C HIS A 361 -22.13 -8.90 -24.04
N LYS A 362 -21.78 -9.22 -22.78
CA LYS A 362 -20.74 -10.19 -22.47
C LYS A 362 -21.22 -11.17 -21.41
N THR A 363 -21.03 -12.45 -21.67
CA THR A 363 -21.27 -13.51 -20.69
C THR A 363 -19.94 -14.00 -20.12
N ILE A 364 -19.85 -14.06 -18.80
CA ILE A 364 -18.70 -14.59 -18.06
C ILE A 364 -19.15 -15.87 -17.37
N MET A 365 -18.52 -16.99 -17.74
CA MET A 365 -18.75 -18.28 -17.09
C MET A 365 -17.71 -18.46 -15.99
N VAL A 366 -18.16 -18.59 -14.75
CA VAL A 366 -17.27 -18.75 -13.59
C VAL A 366 -17.23 -20.19 -13.12
N SER A 367 -16.08 -20.59 -12.58
CA SER A 367 -15.89 -21.89 -11.94
C SER A 367 -15.10 -21.74 -10.65
N ARG A 368 -15.12 -22.75 -9.79
CA ARG A 368 -14.32 -22.73 -8.55
C ARG A 368 -12.83 -22.70 -8.91
N ASN A 369 -12.11 -21.73 -8.36
CA ASN A 369 -10.69 -21.60 -8.63
C ASN A 369 -9.88 -21.54 -7.31
N VAL A 370 -9.10 -22.59 -7.06
CA VAL A 370 -8.28 -22.72 -5.85
C VAL A 370 -7.07 -21.77 -5.84
N LEU A 371 -6.61 -21.30 -7.00
CA LEU A 371 -5.48 -20.37 -7.09
C LEU A 371 -5.83 -18.96 -6.59
N HIS A 372 -7.12 -18.60 -6.60
CA HIS A 372 -7.61 -17.31 -6.12
C HIS A 372 -8.25 -17.39 -4.73
N MET A 373 -7.85 -18.40 -3.95
CA MET A 373 -8.34 -18.59 -2.59
C MET A 373 -8.13 -17.31 -1.75
N SER A 374 -9.23 -16.77 -1.25
CA SER A 374 -9.20 -15.61 -0.36
C SER A 374 -9.14 -16.08 1.07
N TYR A 375 -7.98 -15.92 1.70
CA TYR A 375 -7.84 -16.14 3.14
C TYR A 375 -8.55 -15.00 3.88
N PRO A 376 -9.45 -15.30 4.82
CA PRO A 376 -9.95 -14.31 5.75
C PRO A 376 -8.80 -13.60 6.45
N THR A 377 -8.92 -12.29 6.63
CA THR A 377 -7.89 -11.45 7.28
C THR A 377 -7.49 -11.97 8.66
N TRP A 378 -8.43 -12.57 9.40
CA TRP A 378 -8.16 -13.17 10.72
C TRP A 378 -7.21 -14.37 10.66
N ILE A 379 -7.18 -15.15 9.57
CA ILE A 379 -6.19 -16.23 9.40
C ILE A 379 -4.78 -15.62 9.37
N GLY A 380 -4.62 -14.50 8.65
CA GLY A 380 -3.37 -13.73 8.66
C GLY A 380 -3.00 -13.27 10.07
N THR A 381 -3.98 -12.81 10.86
CA THR A 381 -3.76 -12.43 12.26
C THR A 381 -3.36 -13.61 13.14
N ILE A 382 -4.01 -14.77 13.00
CA ILE A 382 -3.64 -15.98 13.75
C ILE A 382 -2.23 -16.43 13.38
N ILE A 383 -1.89 -16.46 12.09
CA ILE A 383 -0.53 -16.82 11.65
C ILE A 383 0.50 -15.88 12.28
N LYS A 384 0.25 -14.56 12.25
CA LYS A 384 1.10 -13.58 12.92
C LYS A 384 1.21 -13.84 14.43
N GLY A 385 0.10 -14.10 15.10
CA GLY A 385 0.07 -14.42 16.53
C GLY A 385 0.85 -15.69 16.87
N CYS A 386 0.68 -16.76 16.11
CA CYS A 386 1.43 -18.00 16.28
C CYS A 386 2.94 -17.77 16.10
N VAL A 387 3.34 -17.00 15.09
CA VAL A 387 4.75 -16.64 14.87
C VAL A 387 5.29 -15.82 16.05
N SER A 388 4.54 -14.84 16.57
CA SER A 388 4.95 -14.07 17.75
C SER A 388 5.10 -14.95 19.00
N ILE A 389 4.18 -15.89 19.24
CA ILE A 389 4.27 -16.85 20.34
C ILE A 389 5.51 -17.73 20.19
N LEU A 390 5.77 -18.26 18.99
CA LEU A 390 6.95 -19.09 18.73
C LEU A 390 8.25 -18.32 18.97
N VAL A 391 8.32 -17.06 18.53
CA VAL A 391 9.45 -16.18 18.81
C VAL A 391 9.60 -16.00 20.32
N TRP A 392 8.53 -15.65 21.04
CA TRP A 392 8.56 -15.42 22.48
C TRP A 392 8.97 -16.65 23.29
N LEU A 393 8.45 -17.83 22.93
CA LEU A 393 8.88 -19.11 23.52
C LEU A 393 10.36 -19.37 23.27
N SER A 394 10.86 -19.08 22.06
CA SER A 394 12.30 -19.17 21.76
C SER A 394 13.12 -18.22 22.64
N LEU A 395 12.58 -17.03 22.97
CA LEU A 395 13.25 -16.06 23.83
C LEU A 395 13.33 -16.50 25.29
N ILE A 396 12.21 -16.98 25.86
CA ILE A 396 12.20 -17.52 27.23
C ILE A 396 13.23 -18.63 27.35
N PHE A 397 13.23 -19.51 26.35
CA PHE A 397 14.11 -20.65 26.33
C PHE A 397 15.59 -20.24 26.27
N LEU A 398 15.95 -19.26 25.42
CA LEU A 398 17.31 -18.69 25.39
C LEU A 398 17.70 -18.03 26.73
N ASN A 399 16.76 -17.36 27.40
CA ASN A 399 16.99 -16.76 28.71
C ASN A 399 17.26 -17.82 29.79
N GLU A 400 16.50 -18.91 29.83
CA GLU A 400 16.71 -19.99 30.80
C GLU A 400 18.06 -20.69 30.59
N ILE A 401 18.47 -20.92 29.33
CA ILE A 401 19.83 -21.42 29.03
C ILE A 401 20.91 -20.50 29.59
N SER A 402 20.70 -19.18 29.53
CA SER A 402 21.68 -18.22 30.06
C SER A 402 21.80 -18.28 31.59
N LYS A 403 20.73 -18.64 32.30
CA LYS A 403 20.73 -18.78 33.77
C LYS A 403 21.41 -20.06 34.24
N ILE A 404 21.30 -21.16 33.50
CA ILE A 404 21.98 -22.43 33.82
C ILE A 404 23.50 -22.25 33.90
N LYS A 405 24.06 -21.28 33.16
CA LYS A 405 25.49 -20.92 33.24
C LYS A 405 25.90 -20.17 34.50
N PHE A 406 24.96 -19.59 35.26
CA PHE A 406 25.27 -18.83 36.48
C PHE A 406 25.16 -19.67 37.77
N ALA A 407 24.43 -20.79 37.74
CA ALA A 407 24.26 -21.65 38.92
C ALA A 407 25.41 -22.66 39.14
N GLN A 408 26.45 -22.63 38.30
CA GLN A 408 27.62 -23.53 38.38
C GLN A 408 28.93 -22.80 38.70
N ASN A 409 28.87 -21.53 39.14
CA ASN A 409 29.98 -20.81 39.74
C ASN A 409 29.81 -20.72 41.25
#